data_AF-W1WH80-F1
#
_entry.id   AF-W1WH80-F1
#
_cell.length_a   1.000
_cell.length_b   1.000
_cell.length_c   1.000
_cell.angle_alpha   90.00
_cell.angle_beta   90.00
_cell.angle_gamma   90.00
#
_symmetry.space_group_name_H-M   'P 1'
#
loop_
_entity.id
_entity.type
_entity.pdbx_description
1 polymer ?
#
loop_
_entity_poly.entity_id
_entity_poly.type
_entity_poly.pdbx_seq_one_letter_code
_entity_poly.pdbx_strand_id
1 'polypeptide(L)'
;FCTLKLPVDEGLIAMGGTLDLDGEADLQVALKDVDIVPFLPLVGKDIQATGWVTGVVNVTGKTKNPKVELSGAVESGSFNGIGIDEGFVLATMQDHVIQIQRIQGAKGGYKLSIYGKIPLAALYTSGYIEASNAKSMDVT
;
A
#
# COMPACT_ATOMS: atom_id res chain seq x y z
N PHE A 1 1.31 -7.45 -22.69
CA PHE A 1 1.81 -8.13 -21.48
C PHE A 1 3.17 -7.54 -21.13
N CYS A 2 3.31 -6.97 -19.93
CA CYS A 2 4.52 -6.31 -19.41
C CYS A 2 5.07 -7.13 -18.24
N THR A 3 6.40 -7.19 -18.10
CA THR A 3 7.08 -7.78 -16.94
C THR A 3 8.27 -6.93 -16.56
N LEU A 4 8.42 -6.68 -15.26
CA LEU A 4 9.57 -6.02 -14.66
C LEU A 4 10.09 -6.88 -13.51
N LYS A 5 11.40 -7.02 -13.41
CA LYS A 5 12.09 -7.63 -12.27
C LYS A 5 13.26 -6.73 -11.90
N LEU A 6 13.31 -6.33 -10.64
CA LEU A 6 14.31 -5.44 -10.10
C LEU A 6 14.88 -6.08 -8.83
N PRO A 7 16.11 -6.61 -8.86
CA PRO A 7 16.81 -6.98 -7.63
C PRO A 7 17.13 -5.72 -6.82
N VAL A 8 17.00 -5.81 -5.50
CA VAL A 8 17.27 -4.71 -4.56
C VAL A 8 18.08 -5.30 -3.41
N ASP A 9 19.40 -5.13 -3.46
CA ASP A 9 20.35 -5.84 -2.58
C ASP A 9 20.12 -7.36 -2.62
N GLU A 10 19.69 -7.96 -1.52
CA GLU A 10 19.33 -9.39 -1.42
C GLU A 10 17.84 -9.65 -1.72
N GLY A 11 17.02 -8.60 -1.81
CA GLY A 11 15.59 -8.64 -2.08
C GLY A 11 15.23 -8.57 -3.57
N LEU A 12 13.93 -8.72 -3.85
CA LEU A 12 13.37 -8.71 -5.20
C LEU A 12 12.05 -7.94 -5.25
N ILE A 13 11.95 -7.06 -6.24
CA ILE A 13 10.70 -6.47 -6.69
C ILE A 13 10.36 -7.05 -8.05
N ALA A 14 9.15 -7.58 -8.22
CA ALA A 14 8.65 -8.08 -9.49
C ALA A 14 7.27 -7.52 -9.78
N MET A 15 7.01 -7.23 -11.04
CA MET A 15 5.71 -6.83 -11.55
C MET A 15 5.44 -7.55 -12.86
N GLY A 16 4.20 -7.93 -13.10
CA GLY A 16 3.79 -8.53 -14.36
C GLY A 16 2.32 -8.32 -14.65
N GLY A 17 1.94 -8.31 -15.93
CA GLY A 17 0.54 -8.33 -16.32
C GLY A 17 0.17 -7.48 -17.55
N THR A 18 -1.11 -7.11 -17.61
CA THR A 18 -1.72 -6.25 -18.62
C THR A 18 -2.54 -5.14 -17.99
N LEU A 19 -2.52 -3.97 -18.60
CA LEU A 19 -3.31 -2.82 -18.19
C LEU A 19 -3.88 -2.17 -19.45
N ASP A 20 -5.20 -2.24 -19.60
CA ASP A 20 -5.96 -1.40 -20.51
C ASP A 20 -6.62 -0.27 -19.71
N LEU A 21 -6.27 0.98 -20.00
CA LEU A 21 -6.73 2.14 -19.22
C LEU A 21 -8.26 2.34 -19.32
N ASP A 22 -8.89 1.88 -20.40
CA ASP A 22 -10.34 1.95 -20.60
C ASP A 22 -11.03 0.58 -20.60
N GLY A 23 -10.28 -0.49 -20.35
CA GLY A 23 -10.74 -1.87 -20.35
C GLY A 23 -10.47 -2.60 -19.04
N GLU A 24 -9.78 -3.73 -19.15
CA GLU A 24 -9.45 -4.64 -18.06
C GLU A 24 -8.00 -4.46 -17.58
N ALA A 25 -7.80 -4.63 -16.28
CA ALA A 25 -6.51 -4.78 -15.65
C ALA A 25 -6.34 -6.23 -15.19
N ASP A 26 -5.13 -6.75 -15.34
CA ASP A 26 -4.66 -7.98 -14.72
C ASP A 26 -3.19 -7.77 -14.39
N LEU A 27 -2.92 -7.30 -13.17
CA LEU A 27 -1.59 -6.92 -12.70
C LEU A 27 -1.26 -7.67 -11.41
N GLN A 28 -0.01 -8.12 -11.31
CA GLN A 28 0.56 -8.65 -10.09
C GLN A 28 1.86 -7.89 -9.77
N VAL A 29 1.99 -7.49 -8.52
CA VAL A 29 3.21 -6.94 -7.95
C VAL A 29 3.63 -7.81 -6.78
N ALA A 30 4.90 -8.19 -6.71
CA ALA A 30 5.46 -8.99 -5.65
C ALA A 30 6.73 -8.33 -5.11
N LEU A 31 6.85 -8.31 -3.79
CA LEU A 31 8.03 -7.88 -3.04
C LEU A 31 8.50 -9.08 -2.23
N LYS A 32 9.81 -9.31 -2.21
CA LYS A 32 10.44 -10.31 -1.37
C LYS A 32 11.65 -9.71 -0.69
N ASP A 33 11.64 -9.69 0.63
CA ASP A 33 12.75 -9.33 1.51
C ASP A 33 13.34 -7.95 1.13
N VAL A 34 12.45 -6.97 0.91
CA VAL A 34 12.82 -5.61 0.49
C VAL A 34 12.92 -4.70 1.70
N ASP A 35 14.07 -4.05 1.90
CA ASP A 35 14.20 -2.94 2.86
C ASP A 35 13.36 -1.75 2.39
N ILE A 36 12.44 -1.28 3.23
CA ILE A 36 11.54 -0.17 2.88
C ILE A 36 12.21 1.20 2.94
N VAL A 37 13.31 1.34 3.70
CA VAL A 37 13.91 2.66 4.02
C VAL A 37 14.21 3.49 2.76
N PRO A 38 14.82 2.94 1.69
CA PRO A 38 15.10 3.69 0.46
C PRO A 38 13.84 4.20 -0.26
N PHE A 39 12.68 3.58 -0.03
CA PHE A 39 11.43 3.85 -0.73
C PHE A 39 10.46 4.74 0.05
N LEU A 40 10.68 4.96 1.36
CA LEU A 40 9.83 5.83 2.19
C LEU A 40 9.64 7.25 1.62
N PRO A 41 10.67 7.91 1.03
CA PRO A 41 10.50 9.24 0.44
C PRO A 41 9.52 9.28 -0.75
N LEU A 42 9.22 8.13 -1.39
CA LEU A 42 8.24 8.04 -2.47
C LEU A 42 6.80 8.05 -1.95
N VAL A 43 6.60 7.70 -0.68
CA VAL A 43 5.28 7.60 -0.04
C VAL A 43 4.94 8.89 0.70
N GLY A 44 5.90 9.53 1.36
CA GLY A 44 5.68 10.78 2.07
C GLY A 44 6.95 11.39 2.65
N LYS A 45 6.87 12.66 3.05
CA LYS A 45 7.96 13.34 3.75
C LYS A 45 8.00 12.90 5.21
N ASP A 46 9.21 12.79 5.76
CA ASP A 46 9.47 12.57 7.19
C ASP A 46 8.85 11.29 7.79
N ILE A 47 8.60 10.27 6.97
CA ILE A 47 8.17 8.95 7.45
C ILE A 47 9.33 8.29 8.20
N GLN A 48 9.17 8.11 9.51
CA GLN A 48 10.11 7.40 10.36
C GLN A 48 9.68 5.94 10.48
N ALA A 49 10.12 5.11 9.55
CA ALA A 49 9.86 3.68 9.57
C ALA A 49 11.08 2.88 9.14
N THR A 50 11.12 1.61 9.54
CA THR A 50 12.10 0.61 9.07
C THR A 50 11.40 -0.72 8.91
N GLY A 51 12.04 -1.67 8.21
CA GLY A 51 11.61 -3.06 8.17
C GLY A 51 11.83 -3.71 6.82
N TRP A 52 11.80 -5.04 6.84
CA TRP A 52 11.90 -5.89 5.66
C TRP A 52 10.50 -6.33 5.25
N VAL A 53 10.12 -6.04 4.00
CA VAL A 53 8.77 -6.31 3.52
C VAL A 53 8.77 -7.39 2.44
N THR A 54 7.85 -8.34 2.64
CA THR A 54 7.46 -9.34 1.65
C THR A 54 5.96 -9.22 1.43
N GLY A 55 5.51 -9.20 0.19
CA GLY A 55 4.08 -9.04 -0.08
C GLY A 55 3.71 -9.21 -1.54
N VAL A 56 2.42 -9.37 -1.79
CA VAL A 56 1.83 -9.49 -3.11
C VAL A 56 0.60 -8.60 -3.20
N VAL A 57 0.48 -7.90 -4.32
CA VAL A 57 -0.73 -7.17 -4.70
C VAL A 57 -1.18 -7.72 -6.05
N ASN A 58 -2.43 -8.14 -6.13
CA ASN A 58 -3.09 -8.51 -7.38
C ASN A 58 -4.20 -7.50 -7.68
N VAL A 59 -4.28 -7.06 -8.93
CA VAL A 59 -5.31 -6.13 -9.43
C VAL A 59 -5.93 -6.77 -10.64
N THR A 60 -7.24 -7.02 -10.60
CA THR A 60 -7.97 -7.70 -11.67
C THR A 60 -9.29 -6.99 -11.98
N GLY A 61 -9.81 -7.15 -13.18
CA GLY A 61 -11.12 -6.61 -13.57
C GLY A 61 -11.03 -5.22 -14.19
N LYS A 62 -12.19 -4.57 -14.38
CA LYS A 62 -12.29 -3.27 -15.05
C LYS A 62 -11.43 -2.22 -14.38
N THR A 63 -10.61 -1.51 -15.15
CA THR A 63 -9.68 -0.49 -14.63
C THR A 63 -10.39 0.64 -13.84
N LYS A 64 -11.66 0.92 -14.14
CA LYS A 64 -12.49 1.91 -13.42
C LYS A 64 -13.09 1.40 -12.10
N ASN A 65 -13.11 0.09 -11.87
CA ASN A 65 -13.55 -0.55 -10.62
C ASN A 65 -12.86 -1.92 -10.45
N PRO A 66 -11.54 -1.93 -10.23
CA PRO A 66 -10.80 -3.18 -10.17
C PRO A 66 -11.03 -3.87 -8.82
N LYS A 67 -10.96 -5.19 -8.84
CA LYS A 67 -10.75 -5.99 -7.64
C LYS A 67 -9.27 -5.94 -7.28
N VAL A 68 -8.96 -5.62 -6.03
CA VAL A 68 -7.60 -5.63 -5.50
C VAL A 68 -7.49 -6.64 -4.37
N GLU A 69 -6.40 -7.40 -4.35
CA GLU A 69 -6.08 -8.36 -3.29
C GLU A 69 -4.67 -8.08 -2.83
N LEU A 70 -4.50 -7.86 -1.53
CA LEU A 70 -3.24 -7.48 -0.91
C LEU A 70 -2.93 -8.45 0.22
N SER A 71 -1.72 -9.00 0.19
CA SER A 71 -1.10 -9.69 1.31
C SER A 71 0.29 -9.13 1.52
N GLY A 72 0.68 -8.95 2.77
CA GLY A 72 2.01 -8.44 3.09
C GLY A 72 2.42 -8.80 4.50
N ALA A 73 3.72 -8.89 4.70
CA ALA A 73 4.36 -9.07 5.99
C ALA A 73 5.52 -8.07 6.11
N VAL A 74 5.78 -7.65 7.34
CA VAL A 74 6.94 -6.86 7.71
C VAL A 74 7.65 -7.54 8.86
N GLU A 75 8.97 -7.65 8.78
CA GLU A 75 9.82 -8.18 9.83
C GLU A 75 10.82 -7.11 10.31
N SER A 76 11.16 -7.17 11.60
CA SER A 76 12.11 -6.24 12.23
C SER A 76 11.78 -4.78 11.93
N GLY A 77 10.49 -4.46 11.98
CA GLY A 77 9.96 -3.16 11.61
C GLY A 77 10.04 -2.14 12.73
N SER A 78 9.87 -0.87 12.39
CA SER A 78 9.60 0.17 13.36
C SER A 78 8.75 1.28 12.76
N PHE A 79 8.01 2.00 13.59
CA PHE A 79 7.28 3.20 13.20
C PHE A 79 7.33 4.23 14.33
N ASN A 80 7.82 5.45 14.03
CA ASN A 80 8.00 6.53 15.01
C ASN A 80 8.74 6.07 16.29
N GLY A 81 9.81 5.28 16.13
CA GLY A 81 10.61 4.74 17.24
C GLY A 81 9.99 3.53 17.96
N ILE A 82 8.76 3.13 17.61
CA ILE A 82 8.12 1.94 18.17
C ILE A 82 8.48 0.74 17.28
N GLY A 83 9.37 -0.13 17.80
CA GLY A 83 9.70 -1.39 17.12
C GLY A 83 8.53 -2.38 17.05
N ILE A 84 8.48 -3.16 15.98
CA ILE A 84 7.50 -4.20 15.65
C ILE A 84 8.32 -5.43 15.23
N ASP A 85 8.19 -6.55 15.93
CA ASP A 85 8.95 -7.76 15.62
C ASP A 85 8.47 -8.33 14.28
N GLU A 86 7.14 -8.46 14.17
CA GLU A 86 6.44 -9.00 13.02
C GLU A 86 5.12 -8.27 12.81
N GLY A 87 4.77 -7.99 11.56
CA GLY A 87 3.45 -7.51 11.19
C GLY A 87 2.96 -8.17 9.91
N PHE A 88 1.64 -8.28 9.75
CA PHE A 88 1.07 -8.72 8.49
C PHE A 88 -0.27 -8.04 8.21
N VAL A 89 -0.61 -8.00 6.92
CA VAL A 89 -1.86 -7.46 6.40
C VAL A 89 -2.43 -8.40 5.35
N LEU A 90 -3.74 -8.60 5.43
CA LEU A 90 -4.59 -9.25 4.46
C LEU A 90 -5.77 -8.32 4.22
N ALA A 91 -5.86 -7.78 3.01
CA ALA A 91 -6.90 -6.85 2.60
C ALA A 91 -7.38 -7.18 1.19
N THR A 92 -8.66 -6.93 0.92
CA THR A 92 -9.20 -6.89 -0.45
C THR A 92 -9.96 -5.61 -0.68
N MET A 93 -10.08 -5.19 -1.93
CA MET A 93 -10.99 -4.13 -2.35
C MET A 93 -11.87 -4.64 -3.47
N GLN A 94 -13.17 -4.45 -3.34
CA GLN A 94 -14.14 -4.74 -4.38
C GLN A 94 -15.29 -3.72 -4.28
N ASP A 95 -15.76 -3.23 -5.42
CA ASP A 95 -16.85 -2.25 -5.49
C ASP A 95 -16.62 -1.04 -4.58
N HIS A 96 -15.38 -0.54 -4.58
CA HIS A 96 -14.94 0.59 -3.76
C HIS A 96 -15.07 0.38 -2.24
N VAL A 97 -15.18 -0.86 -1.77
CA VAL A 97 -15.14 -1.21 -0.35
C VAL A 97 -13.88 -2.00 -0.06
N ILE A 98 -13.04 -1.46 0.81
CA ILE A 98 -11.87 -2.16 1.34
C ILE A 98 -12.35 -3.07 2.47
N GLN A 99 -12.14 -4.36 2.34
CA GLN A 99 -12.30 -5.33 3.40
C GLN A 99 -10.93 -5.64 4.00
N ILE A 100 -10.75 -5.31 5.27
CA ILE A 100 -9.57 -5.71 6.03
C ILE A 100 -9.90 -7.08 6.63
N GLN A 101 -9.38 -8.14 6.02
CA GLN A 101 -9.48 -9.49 6.57
C GLN A 101 -8.65 -9.61 7.84
N ARG A 102 -7.48 -8.96 7.90
CA ARG A 102 -6.65 -8.88 9.11
C ARG A 102 -5.51 -7.90 8.91
N ILE A 103 -5.31 -7.00 9.84
CA ILE A 103 -4.00 -6.37 10.07
C ILE A 103 -3.57 -6.82 11.45
N GLN A 104 -2.31 -7.22 11.60
CA GLN A 104 -1.77 -7.60 12.90
C GLN A 104 -0.34 -7.14 13.04
N GLY A 105 0.00 -6.66 14.25
CA GLY A 105 1.37 -6.40 14.66
C GLY A 105 1.69 -7.15 15.95
N ALA A 106 2.93 -7.58 16.11
CA ALA A 106 3.43 -8.26 17.29
C ALA A 106 4.73 -7.61 17.80
N LYS A 107 4.85 -7.54 19.12
CA LYS A 107 6.09 -7.11 19.80
C LYS A 107 6.20 -7.76 21.16
N GLY A 108 7.29 -8.48 21.44
CA GLY A 108 7.63 -8.97 22.79
C GLY A 108 6.50 -9.77 23.44
N GLY A 109 5.80 -10.60 22.67
CA GLY A 109 4.66 -11.41 23.13
C GLY A 109 3.29 -10.71 23.09
N TYR A 110 3.24 -9.40 22.89
CA TYR A 110 1.99 -8.66 22.68
C TYR A 110 1.58 -8.72 21.21
N LYS A 111 0.26 -8.82 20.96
CA LYS A 111 -0.32 -8.84 19.62
C LYS A 111 -1.52 -7.90 19.56
N LEU A 112 -1.56 -7.08 18.52
CA LEU A 112 -2.71 -6.24 18.17
C LEU A 112 -3.28 -6.75 16.85
N SER A 113 -4.61 -6.80 16.70
CA SER A 113 -5.25 -7.17 15.43
C SER A 113 -6.43 -6.27 15.11
N ILE A 114 -6.59 -5.95 13.84
CA ILE A 114 -7.63 -5.06 13.30
C ILE A 114 -8.34 -5.77 12.16
N TYR A 115 -9.67 -5.59 12.11
CA TYR A 115 -10.58 -6.14 11.13
C TYR A 115 -11.63 -5.09 10.79
N GLY A 116 -12.14 -5.09 9.57
CA GLY A 116 -13.22 -4.16 9.23
C GLY A 116 -13.52 -4.03 7.76
N LYS A 117 -14.45 -3.13 7.47
CA LYS A 117 -14.79 -2.69 6.11
C LYS A 117 -14.74 -1.17 6.07
N ILE A 118 -14.04 -0.63 5.09
CA ILE A 118 -13.85 0.81 4.91
C ILE A 118 -14.29 1.16 3.48
N PRO A 119 -15.38 1.92 3.32
CA PRO A 119 -15.71 2.49 2.02
C PRO A 119 -14.57 3.41 1.56
N LEU A 120 -14.10 3.23 0.34
CA LEU A 120 -12.96 3.97 -0.20
C LEU A 120 -13.21 5.49 -0.17
N ALA A 121 -14.46 5.93 -0.38
CA ALA A 121 -14.89 7.32 -0.28
C ALA A 121 -14.62 7.96 1.11
N ALA A 122 -14.56 7.16 2.18
CA ALA A 122 -14.26 7.66 3.52
C ALA A 122 -12.78 8.05 3.67
N LEU A 123 -11.87 7.46 2.89
CA LEU A 123 -10.44 7.79 2.92
C LEU A 123 -10.14 9.09 2.16
N TYR A 124 -10.83 9.34 1.04
CA TYR A 124 -10.65 10.57 0.27
C TYR A 124 -11.29 11.81 0.92
N THR A 125 -12.41 11.63 1.63
CA THR A 125 -13.09 12.73 2.33
C THR A 125 -12.31 13.20 3.58
N SER A 126 -11.51 12.32 4.17
CA SER A 126 -10.68 12.64 5.34
C SER A 126 -9.35 13.34 4.99
N GLY A 127 -9.01 13.46 3.70
CA GLY A 127 -7.94 14.32 3.26
C GLY A 127 -8.37 15.77 3.44
N TYR A 128 -7.78 16.46 4.42
CA TYR A 128 -7.85 17.91 4.56
C TYR A 128 -7.27 18.56 3.29
N ILE A 129 -8.09 18.65 2.24
CA ILE A 129 -7.94 19.67 1.22
C ILE A 129 -8.44 20.92 1.93
N GLU A 130 -7.53 21.72 2.47
CA GLU A 130 -7.80 23.13 2.57
C GLU A 130 -8.20 23.56 1.17
N ALA A 131 -9.47 23.87 0.97
CA ALA A 131 -9.87 24.74 -0.11
C ALA A 131 -9.10 26.05 0.15
N SER A 132 -7.91 26.16 -0.46
CA SER A 132 -7.21 27.43 -0.57
C SER A 132 -8.12 28.31 -1.39
N ASN A 133 -8.98 29.01 -0.64
CA ASN A 133 -9.87 30.03 -1.10
C ASN A 133 -9.02 31.28 -1.36
N ALA A 134 -7.99 31.15 -2.19
CA ALA A 134 -7.26 32.28 -2.76
C ALA A 134 -8.05 32.77 -3.98
N LYS A 135 -9.14 33.45 -3.64
CA LYS A 135 -9.82 34.44 -4.46
C LYS A 135 -8.75 35.39 -5.02
N SER A 136 -8.66 35.46 -6.35
CA SER A 136 -7.91 36.42 -7.20
C SER A 136 -6.39 36.58 -6.95
N MET A 137 -5.62 36.40 -8.02
CA MET A 137 -4.67 37.43 -8.44
C MET A 137 -4.69 37.52 -9.96
N ASP A 138 -5.10 38.68 -10.43
CA ASP A 138 -4.96 39.15 -11.80
C ASP A 138 -3.52 39.60 -12.01
N VAL A 139 -2.87 39.10 -13.07
CA VAL A 139 -1.72 39.73 -13.69
C VAL A 139 -1.75 39.38 -15.19
N THR A 140 -2.51 40.11 -15.98
CA THR A 140 -1.99 41.06 -17.01
C THR A 140 -3.16 41.65 -17.80
#